data_AF-A0A3B8HGG5-F1
#
_entry.id   AF-A0A3B8HGG5-F1
#
_cell.length_a   1.000
_cell.length_b   1.000
_cell.length_c   1.000
_cell.angle_alpha   90.00
_cell.angle_beta   90.00
_cell.angle_gamma   90.00
#
_symmetry.space_group_name_H-M   'P 1'
#
loop_
_entity.id
_entity.type
_entity.pdbx_description
1 polymer ?
#
loop_
_entity_poly.entity_id
_entity_poly.type
_entity_poly.pdbx_seq_one_letter_code
_entity_poly.pdbx_strand_id
1 'polypeptide(L)'
;MENMARTYERLVVEELARIMTEKGLDPPTLGKMAFSGERARKIVGQLLHGYQFESARGKIPSLKIRDFWSLCNALDVSPAEVLGSVSLTLKRAAERVSTPQKKQRPTQHRLILIVSNHPE
;
A
#
# COMPACT_ATOMS: atom_id res chain seq x y z
N MET A 1 -7.92 -2.77 16.47
CA MET A 1 -6.77 -1.88 16.22
C MET A 1 -5.85 -2.62 15.26
N GLU A 2 -5.71 -2.16 14.03
CA GLU A 2 -4.82 -2.81 13.07
C GLU A 2 -3.37 -2.68 13.57
N ASN A 3 -2.60 -3.76 13.51
CA ASN A 3 -1.23 -3.77 14.00
C ASN A 3 -0.36 -2.91 13.07
N MET A 4 0.05 -1.73 13.54
CA MET A 4 0.85 -0.76 12.77
C MET A 4 2.09 -1.38 12.13
N ALA A 5 2.73 -2.34 12.80
CA ALA A 5 3.88 -3.07 12.27
C ALA A 5 3.49 -3.94 11.06
N ARG A 6 2.33 -4.59 11.11
CA ARG A 6 1.80 -5.40 9.99
C ARG A 6 1.40 -4.52 8.80
N THR A 7 0.82 -3.35 9.06
CA THR A 7 0.48 -2.38 8.00
C THR A 7 1.75 -1.86 7.33
N TYR A 8 2.79 -1.54 8.10
CA TYR A 8 4.09 -1.13 7.55
C TYR A 8 4.70 -2.21 6.67
N GLU A 9 4.76 -3.44 7.18
CA GLU A 9 5.32 -4.59 6.47
C GLU A 9 4.56 -4.89 5.17
N ARG A 10 3.22 -4.80 5.19
CA ARG A 10 2.39 -4.91 3.98
C ARG A 10 2.80 -3.88 2.91
N LEU A 11 2.91 -2.61 3.30
CA LEU A 11 3.27 -1.55 2.37
C LEU A 11 4.69 -1.73 1.81
N VAL A 12 5.63 -2.24 2.60
CA VAL A 12 6.97 -2.60 2.10
C VAL A 12 6.88 -3.69 1.04
N VAL A 13 6.11 -4.76 1.29
CA VAL A 13 5.94 -5.85 0.32
C VAL A 13 5.23 -5.37 -0.95
N GLU A 14 4.20 -4.51 -0.82
CA GLU A 14 3.51 -3.89 -1.96
C GLU A 14 4.45 -3.02 -2.79
N GLU A 15 5.31 -2.24 -2.15
CA GLU A 15 6.27 -1.38 -2.85
C GLU A 15 7.34 -2.20 -3.59
N LEU A 16 7.85 -3.26 -2.97
CA LEU A 16 8.75 -4.22 -3.64
C LEU A 16 8.06 -4.89 -4.84
N ALA A 17 6.77 -5.23 -4.71
CA ALA A 17 5.99 -5.81 -5.80
C ALA A 17 5.80 -4.84 -6.98
N ARG A 18 5.57 -3.55 -6.68
CA ARG A 18 5.47 -2.49 -7.68
C ARG A 18 6.78 -2.35 -8.45
N ILE A 19 7.91 -2.22 -7.75
CA ILE A 19 9.23 -2.08 -8.36
C ILE A 19 9.58 -3.32 -9.20
N MET A 20 9.28 -4.52 -8.69
CA MET A 20 9.45 -5.77 -9.43
C MET A 20 8.66 -5.76 -10.75
N THR A 21 7.40 -5.32 -10.72
CA THR A 21 6.54 -5.20 -11.91
C THR A 21 7.06 -4.17 -12.90
N GLU A 22 7.55 -3.03 -12.41
CA GLU A 22 8.17 -1.98 -13.25
C GLU A 22 9.43 -2.47 -13.95
N LYS A 23 10.20 -3.35 -13.31
CA LYS A 23 11.37 -4.00 -13.88
C LYS A 23 11.03 -5.21 -14.76
N GLY A 24 9.74 -5.53 -14.94
CA GLY A 24 9.28 -6.65 -15.75
C GLY A 24 9.66 -8.02 -15.19
N LEU A 25 9.90 -8.13 -13.88
CA LEU A 25 10.31 -9.36 -13.21
C LEU A 25 9.09 -10.11 -12.66
N ASP A 26 9.12 -11.44 -12.76
CA ASP A 26 8.15 -12.31 -12.07
C ASP A 26 8.67 -12.73 -10.68
N PRO A 27 7.77 -13.09 -9.73
CA PRO A 27 8.17 -13.47 -8.37
C PRO A 27 9.15 -14.66 -8.31
N PRO A 28 8.97 -15.75 -9.08
CA PRO A 28 9.97 -16.82 -9.17
C PRO A 28 11.37 -16.34 -9.59
N THR A 29 11.46 -15.45 -10.58
CA THR A 29 12.70 -14.88 -11.09
C THR A 29 13.36 -14.01 -10.03
N LEU A 30 12.61 -13.10 -9.40
CA LEU A 30 13.11 -12.32 -8.28
C LEU A 30 13.61 -13.20 -7.13
N GLY A 31 12.88 -14.28 -6.80
CA GLY A 31 13.28 -15.24 -5.79
C GLY A 31 14.59 -15.97 -6.10
N LYS A 32 14.88 -16.23 -7.37
CA LYS A 32 16.17 -16.80 -7.80
C LYS A 32 17.32 -15.80 -7.71
N MET A 33 17.05 -14.52 -7.96
CA MET A 33 18.04 -13.46 -7.88
C MET A 33 18.37 -13.09 -6.42
N ALA A 34 17.35 -13.01 -5.56
CA ALA A 34 17.50 -12.58 -4.17
C ALA A 34 18.07 -13.67 -3.25
N PHE A 35 17.87 -14.94 -3.58
CA PHE A 35 18.20 -16.02 -2.66
C PHE A 35 18.85 -17.24 -3.32
N SER A 36 19.90 -17.77 -2.67
CA SER A 36 20.51 -19.05 -3.02
C SER A 36 19.74 -20.21 -2.40
N GLY A 37 19.19 -21.12 -3.22
CA GLY A 37 18.57 -22.38 -2.79
C GLY A 37 17.08 -22.51 -3.09
N GLU A 38 16.61 -23.74 -3.24
CA GLU A 38 15.24 -24.06 -3.70
C GLU A 38 14.15 -23.62 -2.71
N ARG A 39 14.46 -23.63 -1.40
CA ARG A 39 13.54 -23.19 -0.34
C ARG A 39 13.24 -21.70 -0.39
N ALA A 40 14.11 -20.90 -0.99
CA ALA A 40 14.03 -19.45 -0.94
C ALA A 40 13.26 -18.81 -2.11
N ARG A 41 13.09 -19.54 -3.22
CA ARG A 41 12.21 -19.13 -4.34
C ARG A 41 10.74 -19.02 -3.95
N LYS A 42 10.31 -19.85 -2.98
CA LYS A 42 8.92 -19.86 -2.48
C LYS A 42 8.60 -18.69 -1.55
N ILE A 43 9.62 -18.04 -0.97
CA ILE A 43 9.44 -16.95 0.00
C ILE A 43 8.81 -15.72 -0.67
N VAL A 44 9.27 -15.35 -1.87
CA VAL A 44 8.72 -14.18 -2.60
C VAL A 44 7.25 -14.38 -2.92
N GLY A 45 6.89 -15.55 -3.46
CA GLY A 45 5.48 -15.89 -3.71
C GLY A 45 4.65 -15.89 -2.43
N GLN A 46 5.15 -16.48 -1.35
CA GLN A 46 4.44 -16.52 -0.07
C GLN A 46 4.27 -15.14 0.57
N LEU A 47 5.25 -14.25 0.46
CA LEU A 47 5.14 -12.87 0.90
C LEU A 47 4.09 -12.13 0.08
N LEU A 48 4.23 -12.11 -1.25
CA LEU A 48 3.29 -11.40 -2.13
C LEU A 48 1.85 -11.91 -1.96
N HIS A 49 1.63 -13.22 -2.03
CA HIS A 49 0.30 -13.80 -1.82
C HIS A 49 -0.19 -13.61 -0.38
N GLY A 50 0.68 -13.72 0.63
CA GLY A 50 0.30 -13.59 2.03
C GLY A 50 -0.20 -12.19 2.39
N TYR A 51 0.36 -11.14 1.79
CA TYR A 51 -0.07 -9.77 2.02
C TYR A 51 -1.19 -9.29 1.07
N GLN A 52 -1.40 -9.94 -0.07
CA GLN A 52 -2.50 -9.64 -1.01
C GLN A 52 -3.84 -10.29 -0.63
N PHE A 53 -3.85 -11.43 0.07
CA PHE A 53 -5.08 -12.15 0.42
C PHE A 53 -5.26 -12.15 1.95
N GLU A 54 -6.15 -11.29 2.46
CA GLU A 54 -6.55 -11.25 3.90
C GLU A 54 -7.03 -12.62 4.44
N SER A 55 -7.40 -13.53 3.54
CA SER A 55 -7.96 -14.85 3.80
C SER A 55 -6.94 -15.99 3.88
N ALA A 56 -5.63 -15.73 3.81
CA ALA A 56 -4.63 -16.77 4.04
C ALA A 56 -4.76 -17.30 5.49
N ARG A 57 -5.53 -18.39 5.68
CA ARG A 57 -5.72 -19.10 6.96
C ARG A 57 -4.43 -19.70 7.54
N GLY A 58 -3.26 -19.34 7.01
CA GLY A 58 -1.94 -19.77 7.43
C GLY A 58 -1.12 -18.62 7.99
N LYS A 59 0.00 -18.95 8.67
CA LYS A 59 0.97 -17.95 9.12
C LYS A 59 1.60 -17.27 7.89
N ILE A 60 1.21 -16.03 7.62
CA ILE A 60 1.92 -15.17 6.67
C ILE A 60 3.36 -15.07 7.18
N PRO A 61 4.37 -15.44 6.38
CA PRO A 61 5.74 -15.27 6.79
C PRO A 61 6.03 -13.78 6.94
N SER A 62 6.55 -13.39 8.11
CA SER A 62 7.04 -12.03 8.30
C SER A 62 8.27 -11.81 7.43
N LEU A 63 8.33 -10.65 6.78
CA LEU A 63 9.46 -10.14 6.03
C LEU A 63 10.60 -9.83 7.02
N LYS A 64 11.58 -10.73 7.07
CA LYS A 64 12.79 -10.50 7.86
C LYS A 64 13.62 -9.39 7.21
N ILE A 65 14.32 -8.61 8.03
CA ILE A 65 15.23 -7.57 7.57
C ILE A 65 16.22 -8.12 6.54
N ARG A 66 16.84 -9.27 6.79
CA ARG A 66 17.76 -9.90 5.84
C ARG A 66 17.12 -10.15 4.47
N ASP A 67 15.88 -10.65 4.46
CA ASP A 67 15.17 -10.96 3.23
C ASP A 67 14.81 -9.68 2.47
N PHE A 68 14.44 -8.62 3.19
CA PHE A 68 14.24 -7.28 2.63
C PHE A 68 15.49 -6.74 1.92
N TRP A 69 16.67 -6.84 2.56
CA TRP A 69 17.94 -6.41 1.94
C TRP A 69 18.28 -7.24 0.69
N SER A 70 18.09 -8.56 0.74
CA SER A 70 18.27 -9.44 -0.42
C SER A 70 17.37 -9.05 -1.59
N LEU A 71 16.11 -8.72 -1.32
CA LEU A 71 15.14 -8.30 -2.34
C LEU A 71 15.50 -6.94 -2.94
N CYS A 72 15.90 -5.96 -2.13
CA CYS A 72 16.36 -4.66 -2.62
C CYS A 72 17.58 -4.80 -3.53
N ASN A 73 18.55 -5.62 -3.14
CA ASN A 73 19.74 -5.89 -3.94
C ASN A 73 19.40 -6.59 -5.26
N ALA A 74 18.51 -7.57 -5.25
CA ALA A 74 18.07 -8.25 -6.46
C ALA A 74 17.27 -7.35 -7.41
N LEU A 75 16.51 -6.40 -6.86
CA LEU A 75 15.79 -5.40 -7.62
C LEU A 75 16.68 -4.22 -8.04
N ASP A 76 17.95 -4.16 -7.64
CA ASP A 76 18.82 -3.00 -7.87
C ASP A 76 18.11 -1.69 -7.46
N VAL A 77 17.66 -1.65 -6.20
CA VAL A 77 17.01 -0.49 -5.59
C VAL A 77 17.56 -0.26 -4.19
N SER A 78 17.70 1.01 -3.80
CA SER A 78 18.14 1.36 -2.46
C SER A 78 17.06 1.03 -1.42
N PRO A 79 17.40 0.36 -0.30
CA PRO A 79 16.46 0.13 0.80
C PRO A 79 15.85 1.43 1.33
N ALA A 80 16.61 2.53 1.34
CA ALA A 80 16.13 3.83 1.78
C ALA A 80 15.04 4.40 0.87
N GLU A 81 15.11 4.11 -0.43
CA GLU A 81 14.10 4.53 -1.40
C GLU A 81 12.76 3.82 -1.14
N VAL A 82 12.81 2.50 -0.94
CA VAL A 82 11.63 1.69 -0.61
C VAL A 82 10.99 2.18 0.70
N LEU A 83 11.79 2.31 1.77
CA LEU A 83 11.27 2.74 3.08
C LEU A 83 10.78 4.20 3.06
N GLY A 84 11.40 5.07 2.25
CA GLY A 84 10.97 6.45 2.03
C GLY A 84 9.59 6.52 1.38
N SER A 85 9.36 5.73 0.34
CA SER A 85 8.07 5.62 -0.36
C SER A 85 6.95 5.13 0.56
N VAL A 86 7.22 4.09 1.35
CA VAL A 86 6.29 3.56 2.36
C VAL A 86 5.96 4.61 3.43
N SER A 87 6.97 5.32 3.94
CA SER A 87 6.77 6.34 4.96
C SER A 87 5.93 7.52 4.46
N LEU A 88 6.12 7.93 3.19
CA LEU A 88 5.30 8.95 2.55
C LEU A 88 3.84 8.51 2.40
N THR A 89 3.62 7.24 2.05
CA THR A 89 2.29 6.64 1.93
C THR A 89 1.56 6.63 3.27
N LEU A 90 2.23 6.22 4.34
CA LEU A 90 1.68 6.26 5.69
C LEU A 90 1.36 7.68 6.16
N LYS A 91 2.25 8.64 5.90
CA LYS A 91 2.02 10.05 6.24
C LYS A 91 0.78 10.61 5.54
N ARG A 92 0.64 10.36 4.22
CA ARG A 92 -0.54 10.78 3.43
C ARG A 92 -1.83 10.13 3.92
N ALA A 93 -1.77 8.86 4.31
CA ALA A 93 -2.92 8.16 4.88
C ALA A 93 -3.33 8.77 6.22
N ALA A 94 -2.37 9.04 7.11
CA ALA A 94 -2.62 9.70 8.39
C ALA A 94 -3.21 11.11 8.22
N GLU A 95 -2.67 11.91 7.30
CA GLU A 95 -3.17 13.27 7.02
C GLU A 95 -4.66 13.27 6.59
N ARG A 96 -5.09 12.28 5.78
CA ARG A 96 -6.49 12.14 5.36
C ARG A 96 -7.43 11.81 6.53
N VAL A 97 -6.96 11.05 7.51
CA VAL A 97 -7.72 10.72 8.72
C VAL A 97 -7.78 11.92 9.67
N SER A 98 -6.72 12.73 9.71
CA SER A 98 -6.62 13.90 10.59
C SER A 98 -7.25 15.17 10.05
N THR A 99 -7.55 15.29 8.75
CA THR A 99 -8.37 16.40 8.25
C THR A 99 -9.82 16.20 8.71
N PRO A 100 -10.35 17.01 9.64
CA PRO A 100 -11.79 17.02 9.85
C PRO A 100 -12.39 17.47 8.52
N GLN A 101 -13.23 16.63 7.90
CA GLN A 101 -14.18 17.13 6.93
C GLN A 101 -14.92 18.27 7.63
N LYS A 102 -14.60 19.53 7.30
CA LYS A 102 -15.47 20.65 7.59
C LYS A 102 -16.82 20.22 7.05
N LYS A 103 -17.75 19.85 7.94
CA LYS A 103 -19.16 19.65 7.60
C LYS A 103 -19.54 20.83 6.73
N GLN A 104 -19.70 20.60 5.42
CA GLN A 104 -20.38 21.56 4.57
C GLN A 104 -21.72 21.75 5.26
N ARG A 105 -21.94 22.95 5.78
CA ARG A 105 -23.26 23.34 6.27
C ARG A 105 -24.21 23.09 5.09
N PRO A 106 -25.36 22.43 5.29
CA PRO A 106 -26.33 22.29 4.22
C PRO A 106 -26.62 23.69 3.71
N THR A 107 -26.33 23.93 2.43
CA THR A 107 -26.72 25.13 1.72
C THR A 107 -28.23 25.22 1.84
N GLN A 108 -28.74 26.10 2.71
CA GLN A 108 -30.16 26.40 2.78
C GLN A 108 -30.55 26.93 1.40
N HIS A 109 -31.21 26.10 0.61
CA HIS A 109 -31.94 26.54 -0.57
C HIS A 109 -33.02 27.50 -0.08
N ARG A 110 -32.75 28.81 -0.17
CA ARG A 110 -33.81 29.82 -0.10
C ARG A 110 -34.67 29.63 -1.34
N LEU A 111 -35.86 29.07 -1.16
CA LEU A 111 -36.95 29.17 -2.13
C LEU A 111 -37.23 30.66 -2.35
N ILE A 112 -36.86 31.17 -3.53
CA ILE A 112 -37.29 32.49 -3.98
C ILE A 112 -38.71 32.32 -4.52
N LEU A 113 -39.69 32.79 -3.76
CA LEU A 113 -41.07 32.94 -4.22
C LEU A 113 -41.11 34.15 -5.17
N ILE A 114 -41.13 33.89 -6.48
CA ILE A 114 -41.45 34.91 -7.47
C ILE A 114 -42.98 34.99 -7.51
N VAL A 115 -43.53 36.05 -6.92
CA VAL A 115 -44.95 36.38 -7.08
C VAL A 115 -45.06 37.17 -8.38
N SER A 116 -45.56 36.52 -9.43
CA SER A 116 -45.99 37.19 -10.66
C SER A 116 -47.29 37.93 -10.38
N ASN A 117 -47.23 39.25 -10.20
CA ASN A 117 -48.40 40.11 -10.36
C ASN A 117 -48.62 40.34 -11.86
N HIS A 118 -49.58 39.62 -12.44
CA HIS A 118 -50.19 40.02 -13.71
C HIS A 118 -51.36 40.95 -13.40
N PRO A 119 -51.33 42.23 -13.81
CA PRO A 119 -52.55 43.01 -13.97
C PRO A 119 -53.24 42.68 -15.30
N GLU A 120 -54.56 42.81 -15.26
CA GLU A 120 -55.59 42.68 -16.32
C GLU A 120 -56.19 41.29 -16.57
#